data_AF-A0A2S6NI38-F1
#
_entry.id   AF-A0A2S6NI38-F1
#
_cell.length_a   1.000
_cell.length_b   1.000
_cell.length_c   1.000
_cell.angle_alpha   90.00
_cell.angle_beta   90.00
_cell.angle_gamma   90.00
#
_symmetry.space_group_name_H-M   'P 1'
#
loop_
_entity.id
_entity.type
_entity.pdbx_description
1 polymer ?
#
loop_
_entity_poly.entity_id
_entity_poly.type
_entity_poly.pdbx_seq_one_letter_code
_entity_poly.pdbx_strand_id
1 'polypeptide(L)'
;MLDPTLRDLELARLAETASRLLLNAPDAATLSAMERAAGGALDLAQSRQDFYDHLCIVQSGCFVPPVAHVLRQARQTQAYWHFGTPRYDGGDALASWYDAAGFEPSELPSDPILAGANRPLDHVGVLLAFLAALLDAAHDDNADRTLIGEFLGEHIEPWADTFAHLLSCSDSPYIALLGSMLADLFAAVRDTIPPLSPPTRAGHPNRGERTGSGSCAMLIAPPGGRGEDRREPD
;
A
#
# COMPACT_ATOMS: atom_id res chain seq x y z
N MET A 1 20.95 -13.81 -13.29
CA MET A 1 20.77 -12.95 -12.11
C MET A 1 20.40 -11.58 -12.65
N LEU A 2 19.20 -11.09 -12.35
CA LEU A 2 18.82 -9.71 -12.67
C LEU A 2 19.65 -8.76 -11.79
N ASP A 3 19.93 -7.57 -12.30
CA ASP A 3 20.53 -6.46 -11.57
C ASP A 3 19.63 -6.10 -10.37
N PRO A 4 20.17 -5.96 -9.14
CA PRO A 4 19.40 -5.56 -7.96
C PRO A 4 18.53 -4.31 -8.19
N THR A 5 19.04 -3.31 -8.89
CA THR A 5 18.30 -2.08 -9.21
C THR A 5 17.10 -2.32 -10.13
N LEU A 6 17.25 -3.21 -11.12
CA LEU A 6 16.15 -3.60 -12.01
C LEU A 6 15.07 -4.38 -11.27
N ARG A 7 15.45 -5.12 -10.22
CA ARG A 7 14.53 -5.88 -9.39
C ARG A 7 13.69 -4.97 -8.50
N ASP A 8 14.31 -3.97 -7.87
CA ASP A 8 13.60 -3.03 -7.00
C ASP A 8 12.60 -2.18 -7.80
N LEU A 9 12.97 -1.75 -9.01
CA LEU A 9 12.06 -1.05 -9.93
C LEU A 9 10.88 -1.92 -10.40
N GLU A 10 11.10 -3.21 -10.61
CA GLU A 10 10.02 -4.16 -10.94
C GLU A 10 9.07 -4.31 -9.75
N LEU A 11 9.59 -4.48 -8.54
CA LEU A 11 8.78 -4.54 -7.32
C LEU A 11 8.01 -3.24 -7.07
N ALA A 12 8.62 -2.08 -7.34
CA ALA A 12 7.95 -0.77 -7.24
C ALA A 12 6.72 -0.72 -8.15
N ARG A 13 6.85 -1.14 -9.41
CA ARG A 13 5.74 -1.19 -10.37
C ARG A 13 4.65 -2.17 -9.97
N LEU A 14 5.02 -3.33 -9.42
CA LEU A 14 4.07 -4.32 -8.92
C LEU A 14 3.29 -3.78 -7.70
N ALA A 15 3.98 -3.12 -6.77
CA ALA A 15 3.35 -2.48 -5.61
C ALA A 15 2.42 -1.33 -6.02
N GLU A 16 2.83 -0.50 -6.98
CA GLU A 16 1.99 0.57 -7.54
C GLU A 16 0.75 -0.01 -8.23
N THR A 17 0.91 -1.09 -8.99
CA THR A 17 -0.22 -1.78 -9.65
C THR A 17 -1.19 -2.35 -8.62
N ALA A 18 -0.69 -3.03 -7.59
CA ALA A 18 -1.49 -3.57 -6.51
C ALA A 18 -2.22 -2.47 -5.72
N SER A 19 -1.57 -1.32 -5.49
CA SER A 19 -2.20 -0.14 -4.91
C SER A 19 -3.40 0.32 -5.75
N ARG A 20 -3.23 0.48 -7.06
CA ARG A 20 -4.30 0.91 -7.96
C ARG A 20 -5.48 -0.06 -7.96
N LEU A 21 -5.21 -1.37 -7.98
CA LEU A 21 -6.24 -2.43 -7.95
C LEU A 21 -7.05 -2.44 -6.64
N LEU A 22 -6.47 -1.97 -5.53
CA LEU A 22 -7.13 -1.86 -4.24
C LEU A 22 -7.83 -0.51 -4.02
N LEU A 23 -7.47 0.51 -4.79
CA LEU A 23 -8.04 1.86 -4.68
C LEU A 23 -9.09 2.16 -5.75
N ASN A 24 -9.16 1.38 -6.83
CA ASN A 24 -10.02 1.66 -7.97
C ASN A 24 -10.72 0.40 -8.47
N ALA A 25 -12.00 0.52 -8.83
CA ALA A 25 -12.70 -0.53 -9.54
C ALA A 25 -12.02 -0.82 -10.89
N PRO A 26 -11.91 -2.08 -11.31
CA PRO A 26 -11.22 -2.42 -12.55
C PRO A 26 -11.94 -1.81 -13.77
N ASP A 27 -11.13 -1.40 -14.74
CA ASP A 27 -11.56 -1.06 -16.09
C ASP A 27 -11.23 -2.20 -17.07
N ALA A 28 -11.65 -2.06 -18.32
CA ALA A 28 -11.45 -3.10 -19.34
C ALA A 28 -9.95 -3.39 -19.59
N ALA A 29 -9.09 -2.37 -19.54
CA ALA A 29 -7.67 -2.53 -19.79
C ALA A 29 -6.99 -3.31 -18.65
N THR A 30 -7.33 -2.97 -17.41
CA THR A 30 -6.88 -3.64 -16.20
C THR A 30 -7.30 -5.11 -16.23
N LEU A 31 -8.57 -5.38 -16.55
CA LEU A 31 -9.09 -6.73 -16.59
C LEU A 31 -8.40 -7.58 -17.66
N SER A 32 -8.25 -7.06 -18.88
CA SER A 32 -7.52 -7.77 -19.94
C SER A 32 -6.03 -8.00 -19.62
N ALA A 33 -5.41 -7.20 -18.76
CA ALA A 33 -4.07 -7.50 -18.26
C ALA A 33 -4.09 -8.68 -17.28
N MET A 34 -5.06 -8.73 -16.37
CA MET A 34 -5.23 -9.80 -15.40
C MET A 34 -5.61 -11.13 -16.06
N GLU A 35 -6.51 -11.14 -17.05
CA GLU A 35 -6.90 -12.34 -17.80
C GLU A 35 -5.70 -13.01 -18.50
N ARG A 36 -4.80 -12.20 -19.09
CA ARG A 36 -3.58 -12.71 -19.74
C ARG A 36 -2.64 -13.39 -18.74
N ALA A 37 -2.62 -12.94 -17.50
CA ALA A 37 -1.79 -13.54 -16.46
C ALA A 37 -2.42 -14.81 -15.87
N ALA A 38 -3.74 -14.83 -15.67
CA ALA A 38 -4.45 -15.92 -15.01
C ALA A 38 -4.95 -17.03 -15.96
N GLY A 39 -5.04 -16.77 -17.25
CA GLY A 39 -5.52 -17.74 -18.25
C GLY A 39 -7.03 -18.03 -18.20
N GLY A 40 -7.81 -17.17 -17.51
CA GLY A 40 -9.26 -17.27 -17.41
C GLY A 40 -9.94 -15.97 -17.84
N ALA A 41 -11.18 -16.07 -18.33
CA ALA A 41 -12.00 -14.92 -18.69
C ALA A 41 -12.64 -14.31 -17.42
N LEU A 42 -12.61 -12.98 -17.32
CA LEU A 42 -13.22 -12.23 -16.24
C LEU A 42 -14.33 -11.34 -16.84
N ASP A 43 -15.52 -11.37 -16.22
CA ASP A 43 -16.59 -10.45 -16.63
C ASP A 43 -16.37 -9.08 -15.99
N LEU A 44 -16.34 -8.02 -16.80
CA LEU A 44 -16.03 -6.67 -16.31
C LEU A 44 -17.09 -6.13 -15.35
N ALA A 45 -18.37 -6.34 -15.65
CA ALA A 45 -19.44 -5.84 -14.81
C ALA A 45 -19.43 -6.53 -13.44
N GLN A 46 -19.28 -7.86 -13.43
CA GLN A 46 -19.15 -8.65 -12.22
C GLN A 46 -17.88 -8.30 -11.44
N SER A 47 -16.72 -8.18 -12.09
CA SER A 47 -15.46 -7.84 -11.40
C SER A 47 -15.52 -6.47 -10.72
N ARG A 48 -16.21 -5.50 -11.33
CA ARG A 48 -16.47 -4.19 -10.71
C ARG A 48 -17.38 -4.31 -9.49
N GLN A 49 -18.45 -5.10 -9.60
CA GLN A 49 -19.35 -5.34 -8.48
C GLN A 49 -18.61 -6.03 -7.32
N ASP A 50 -17.81 -7.04 -7.63
CA ASP A 50 -17.02 -7.77 -6.65
C ASP A 50 -16.00 -6.88 -5.95
N PHE A 51 -15.36 -5.94 -6.66
CA PHE A 51 -14.51 -4.91 -6.05
C PHE A 51 -15.27 -4.11 -4.99
N TYR A 52 -16.47 -3.61 -5.32
CA TYR A 52 -17.26 -2.82 -4.37
C TYR A 52 -17.71 -3.67 -3.18
N ASP A 53 -18.21 -4.88 -3.43
CA ASP A 53 -18.74 -5.77 -2.40
C ASP A 53 -17.66 -6.26 -1.42
N HIS A 54 -16.44 -6.51 -1.90
CA HIS A 54 -15.37 -7.02 -1.05
C HIS A 54 -14.53 -5.92 -0.40
N LEU A 55 -14.34 -4.77 -1.05
CA LEU A 55 -13.35 -3.77 -0.61
C LEU A 55 -13.95 -2.42 -0.19
N CYS A 56 -15.20 -2.12 -0.55
CA CYS A 56 -15.77 -0.78 -0.35
C CYS A 56 -17.03 -0.77 0.54
N ILE A 57 -17.95 -1.71 0.36
CA ILE A 57 -19.27 -1.69 0.98
C ILE A 57 -19.26 -2.53 2.26
N VAL A 58 -19.18 -1.86 3.41
CA VAL A 58 -19.11 -2.51 4.74
C VAL A 58 -20.30 -3.42 5.04
N GLN A 59 -21.48 -3.12 4.47
CA GLN A 59 -22.70 -3.92 4.65
C GLN A 59 -22.74 -5.19 3.78
N SER A 60 -21.77 -5.37 2.88
CA SER A 60 -21.68 -6.59 2.07
C SER A 60 -21.31 -7.78 2.94
N GLY A 61 -21.93 -8.94 2.67
CA GLY A 61 -21.63 -10.19 3.37
C GLY A 61 -20.24 -10.75 3.10
N CYS A 62 -19.54 -10.26 2.08
CA CYS A 62 -18.17 -10.66 1.71
C CYS A 62 -17.14 -9.55 1.92
N PHE A 63 -17.50 -8.46 2.61
CA PHE A 63 -16.60 -7.35 2.86
C PHE A 63 -15.37 -7.77 3.69
N VAL A 64 -14.18 -7.40 3.22
CA VAL A 64 -12.90 -7.54 3.91
C VAL A 64 -12.30 -6.15 4.08
N PRO A 65 -12.14 -5.64 5.32
CA PRO A 65 -11.67 -4.29 5.56
C PRO A 65 -10.21 -4.12 5.09
N PRO A 66 -9.92 -3.29 4.07
CA PRO A 66 -8.57 -3.10 3.54
C PRO A 66 -7.77 -2.10 4.38
N VAL A 67 -7.72 -2.31 5.70
CA VAL A 67 -7.13 -1.37 6.66
C VAL A 67 -6.23 -2.11 7.64
N ALA A 68 -4.95 -1.74 7.71
CA ALA A 68 -3.93 -2.50 8.42
C ALA A 68 -4.23 -2.71 9.90
N HIS A 69 -4.63 -1.68 10.64
CA HIS A 69 -4.90 -1.79 12.08
C HIS A 69 -6.10 -2.71 12.39
N VAL A 70 -7.05 -2.83 11.47
CA VAL A 70 -8.18 -3.75 11.56
C VAL A 70 -7.73 -5.17 11.25
N LEU A 71 -6.96 -5.34 10.18
CA LEU A 71 -6.44 -6.64 9.73
C LEU A 71 -5.48 -7.28 10.74
N ARG A 72 -4.66 -6.48 11.44
CA ARG A 72 -3.79 -6.93 12.55
C ARG A 72 -4.56 -7.59 13.69
N GLN A 73 -5.85 -7.27 13.81
CA GLN A 73 -6.73 -7.79 14.84
C GLN A 73 -7.65 -8.89 14.29
N ALA A 74 -7.49 -9.27 13.02
CA ALA A 74 -8.27 -10.31 12.38
C ALA A 74 -8.07 -11.64 13.12
N ARG A 75 -9.16 -12.32 13.43
CA ARG A 75 -9.15 -13.63 14.08
C ARG A 75 -10.09 -14.56 13.36
N GLN A 76 -9.59 -15.71 12.96
CA GLN A 76 -10.43 -16.78 12.47
C GLN A 76 -11.08 -17.49 13.67
N THR A 77 -12.40 -17.63 13.62
CA THR A 77 -13.16 -18.53 14.50
C THR A 77 -13.58 -19.77 13.71
N GLN A 78 -14.24 -20.74 14.35
CA GLN A 78 -14.67 -21.98 13.67
C GLN A 78 -15.61 -21.76 12.46
N ALA A 79 -16.32 -20.63 12.39
CA ALA A 79 -17.34 -20.38 11.37
C ALA A 79 -17.15 -19.09 10.58
N TYR A 80 -16.37 -18.12 11.08
CA TYR A 80 -16.23 -16.80 10.46
C TYR A 80 -14.94 -16.10 10.88
N TRP A 81 -14.52 -15.14 10.05
CA TRP A 81 -13.50 -14.16 10.40
C TRP A 81 -14.10 -13.02 11.20
N HIS A 82 -13.42 -12.65 12.28
CA HIS A 82 -13.77 -11.49 13.10
C HIS A 82 -12.71 -10.41 12.91
N PHE A 83 -13.14 -9.19 12.59
CA PHE A 83 -12.29 -8.02 12.42
C PHE A 83 -12.41 -7.09 13.62
N GLY A 84 -11.32 -6.41 13.97
CA GLY A 84 -11.33 -5.38 15.02
C GLY A 84 -12.24 -4.20 14.66
N THR A 85 -12.64 -3.41 15.66
CA THR A 85 -13.37 -2.16 15.40
C THR A 85 -12.42 -1.15 14.75
N PRO A 86 -12.79 -0.57 13.58
CA PRO A 86 -11.99 0.49 12.97
C PRO A 86 -11.85 1.67 13.93
N ARG A 87 -10.62 2.17 14.08
CA ARG A 87 -10.33 3.35 14.90
C ARG A 87 -9.93 4.51 14.00
N TYR A 88 -10.34 5.72 14.39
CA TYR A 88 -10.01 6.93 13.64
C TYR A 88 -8.52 7.26 13.67
N ASP A 89 -7.78 6.79 14.68
CA ASP A 89 -6.35 7.01 14.91
C ASP A 89 -5.46 5.85 14.43
N GLY A 90 -6.04 4.82 13.82
CA GLY A 90 -5.35 3.56 13.54
C GLY A 90 -4.15 3.66 12.59
N GLY A 91 -4.07 4.74 11.81
CA GLY A 91 -2.97 5.01 10.88
C GLY A 91 -2.08 6.19 11.25
N ASP A 92 -2.30 6.86 12.39
CA ASP A 92 -1.61 8.11 12.73
C ASP A 92 -0.08 7.97 12.80
N ALA A 93 0.41 6.77 13.13
CA ALA A 93 1.85 6.46 13.14
C ALA A 93 2.51 6.62 11.76
N LEU A 94 1.74 6.55 10.66
CA LEU A 94 2.24 6.71 9.30
C LEU A 94 2.44 8.17 8.88
N ALA A 95 1.83 9.13 9.57
CA ALA A 95 1.92 10.55 9.19
C ALA A 95 3.39 10.99 9.10
N SER A 96 4.22 10.65 10.09
CA SER A 96 5.65 11.02 10.06
C SER A 96 6.44 10.31 8.97
N TRP A 97 6.03 9.10 8.56
CA TRP A 97 6.66 8.39 7.45
C TRP A 97 6.36 9.08 6.12
N TYR A 98 5.11 9.45 5.91
CA TYR A 98 4.64 10.15 4.72
C TYR A 98 5.26 11.54 4.61
N ASP A 99 5.23 12.31 5.69
CA ASP A 99 5.85 13.65 5.76
C ASP A 99 7.36 13.59 5.45
N ALA A 100 8.08 12.61 6.01
CA ALA A 100 9.53 12.48 5.80
C ALA A 100 9.90 12.15 4.35
N ALA A 101 9.03 11.42 3.64
CA ALA A 101 9.21 11.06 2.24
C ALA A 101 8.58 12.07 1.26
N GLY A 102 7.84 13.07 1.76
CA GLY A 102 7.05 13.98 0.92
C GLY A 102 5.93 13.27 0.14
N PHE A 103 5.38 12.19 0.70
CA PHE A 103 4.34 11.38 0.08
C PHE A 103 2.96 11.85 0.53
N GLU A 104 2.12 12.36 -0.38
CA GLU A 104 0.76 12.81 -0.03
C GLU A 104 -0.31 11.78 -0.39
N PRO A 105 -0.90 11.07 0.60
CA PRO A 105 -1.92 10.06 0.33
C PRO A 105 -3.17 10.61 -0.34
N SER A 106 -3.48 11.90 -0.13
CA SER A 106 -4.67 12.54 -0.69
C SER A 106 -4.61 12.73 -2.21
N GLU A 107 -3.42 12.68 -2.80
CA GLU A 107 -3.20 12.83 -4.24
C GLU A 107 -3.34 11.51 -5.01
N LEU A 108 -3.43 10.37 -4.30
CA LEU A 108 -3.57 9.06 -4.93
C LEU A 108 -4.90 8.94 -5.69
N PRO A 109 -4.88 8.54 -6.98
CA PRO A 109 -6.09 8.22 -7.71
C PRO A 109 -6.85 7.08 -7.04
N SER A 110 -8.09 7.35 -6.64
CA SER A 110 -8.97 6.37 -6.02
C SER A 110 -10.41 6.55 -6.46
N ASP A 111 -11.17 5.46 -6.43
CA ASP A 111 -12.61 5.48 -6.64
C ASP A 111 -13.26 6.51 -5.68
N PRO A 112 -14.27 7.28 -6.13
CA PRO A 112 -14.94 8.27 -5.29
C PRO A 112 -15.41 7.75 -3.93
N ILE A 113 -15.77 6.46 -3.82
CA ILE A 113 -16.17 5.86 -2.54
C ILE A 113 -15.01 5.78 -1.53
N LEU A 114 -13.77 5.72 -2.02
CA LEU A 114 -12.54 5.63 -1.23
C LEU A 114 -11.76 6.95 -1.18
N ALA A 115 -12.17 7.97 -1.95
CA ALA A 115 -11.50 9.28 -2.05
C ALA A 115 -11.85 10.25 -0.90
N GLY A 116 -12.59 9.80 0.11
CA GLY A 116 -13.05 10.65 1.21
C GLY A 116 -11.89 11.18 2.08
N ALA A 117 -12.06 12.38 2.63
CA ALA A 117 -11.10 13.03 3.53
C ALA A 117 -10.79 12.22 4.82
N ASN A 118 -11.62 11.22 5.13
CA ASN A 118 -11.47 10.34 6.29
C ASN A 118 -10.91 8.96 5.92
N ARG A 119 -10.31 8.78 4.73
CA ARG A 119 -9.62 7.52 4.41
C ARG A 119 -8.50 7.30 5.43
N PRO A 120 -8.47 6.15 6.14
CA PRO A 120 -7.39 5.85 7.06
C PRO A 120 -6.04 5.87 6.34
N LEU A 121 -5.02 6.46 6.97
CA LEU A 121 -3.66 6.50 6.43
C LEU A 121 -3.09 5.10 6.20
N ASP A 122 -3.54 4.12 6.98
CA ASP A 122 -3.13 2.72 6.92
C ASP A 122 -4.04 1.86 6.03
N HIS A 123 -4.79 2.47 5.12
CA HIS A 123 -5.46 1.74 4.05
C HIS A 123 -4.43 0.97 3.22
N VAL A 124 -4.68 -0.31 2.96
CA VAL A 124 -3.71 -1.21 2.32
C VAL A 124 -3.25 -0.66 0.96
N GLY A 125 -4.16 -0.17 0.14
CA GLY A 125 -3.81 0.47 -1.13
C GLY A 125 -2.87 1.70 -0.98
N VAL A 126 -3.01 2.48 0.10
CA VAL A 126 -2.13 3.63 0.38
C VAL A 126 -0.75 3.15 0.81
N LEU A 127 -0.68 2.14 1.70
CA LEU A 127 0.56 1.53 2.13
C LEU A 127 1.37 0.94 0.96
N LEU A 128 0.70 0.33 -0.03
CA LEU A 128 1.36 -0.20 -1.22
C LEU A 128 1.85 0.90 -2.17
N ALA A 129 1.11 2.01 -2.31
CA ALA A 129 1.60 3.17 -3.07
C ALA A 129 2.84 3.77 -2.41
N PHE A 130 2.84 3.86 -1.07
CA PHE A 130 4.01 4.33 -0.34
C PHE A 130 5.20 3.39 -0.48
N LEU A 131 4.98 2.08 -0.35
CA LEU A 131 6.02 1.07 -0.59
C LEU A 131 6.60 1.18 -2.01
N ALA A 132 5.76 1.41 -3.02
CA ALA A 132 6.21 1.63 -4.39
C ALA A 132 7.14 2.86 -4.49
N ALA A 133 6.79 3.96 -3.84
CA ALA A 133 7.63 5.16 -3.82
C ALA A 133 8.98 4.92 -3.11
N LEU A 134 8.99 4.18 -2.00
CA LEU A 134 10.24 3.82 -1.33
C LEU A 134 11.13 2.93 -2.21
N LEU A 135 10.56 1.91 -2.86
CA LEU A 135 11.29 1.00 -3.75
C LEU A 135 11.86 1.73 -4.98
N ASP A 136 11.11 2.67 -5.56
CA ASP A 136 11.57 3.49 -6.69
C ASP A 136 12.71 4.43 -6.28
N ALA A 137 12.69 4.94 -5.04
CA ALA A 137 13.70 5.85 -4.53
C ALA A 137 15.02 5.16 -4.10
N ALA A 138 15.00 3.87 -3.73
CA ALA A 138 16.10 3.22 -3.03
C ALA A 138 17.42 3.09 -3.81
N HIS A 139 17.40 3.09 -5.16
CA HIS A 139 18.58 3.08 -6.05
C HIS A 139 19.85 2.33 -5.54
N ASP A 140 19.70 1.14 -4.94
CA ASP A 140 20.78 0.33 -4.33
C ASP A 140 21.48 0.91 -3.07
N ASP A 141 20.90 1.91 -2.40
CA ASP A 141 21.37 2.40 -1.10
C ASP A 141 20.95 1.45 0.05
N ASN A 142 21.94 1.01 0.84
CA ASN A 142 21.71 0.19 2.02
C ASN A 142 20.88 0.90 3.10
N ALA A 143 20.99 2.23 3.22
CA ALA A 143 20.19 2.99 4.17
C ALA A 143 18.71 2.94 3.79
N ASP A 144 18.40 3.14 2.52
CA ASP A 144 17.03 3.07 2.00
C ASP A 144 16.46 1.66 2.11
N ARG A 145 17.26 0.63 1.81
CA ARG A 145 16.86 -0.77 2.00
C ARG A 145 16.58 -1.11 3.46
N THR A 146 17.35 -0.54 4.39
CA THR A 146 17.11 -0.69 5.84
C THR A 146 15.79 -0.03 6.25
N LEU A 147 15.55 1.19 5.77
CA LEU A 147 14.30 1.92 6.00
C LEU A 147 13.08 1.15 5.45
N ILE A 148 13.19 0.59 4.24
CA ILE A 148 12.15 -0.26 3.65
C ILE A 148 11.95 -1.52 4.52
N GLY A 149 13.02 -2.17 4.96
CA GLY A 149 12.93 -3.32 5.86
C GLY A 149 12.18 -3.00 7.15
N GLU A 150 12.46 -1.85 7.77
CA GLU A 150 11.74 -1.37 8.96
C GLU A 150 10.26 -1.10 8.65
N PHE A 151 9.95 -0.41 7.54
CA PHE A 151 8.58 -0.16 7.11
C PHE A 151 7.82 -1.48 6.88
N LEU A 152 8.45 -2.46 6.23
CA LEU A 152 7.85 -3.77 5.99
C LEU A 152 7.51 -4.48 7.29
N GLY A 153 8.46 -4.57 8.22
CA GLY A 153 8.24 -5.26 9.49
C GLY A 153 7.24 -4.55 10.41
N GLU A 154 7.23 -3.22 10.44
CA GLU A 154 6.32 -2.45 11.28
C GLU A 154 4.92 -2.31 10.66
N HIS A 155 4.84 -2.07 9.34
CA HIS A 155 3.62 -1.61 8.69
C HIS A 155 2.95 -2.61 7.75
N ILE A 156 3.65 -3.61 7.21
CA ILE A 156 3.11 -4.56 6.22
C ILE A 156 2.98 -5.99 6.78
N GLU A 157 4.08 -6.55 7.29
CA GLU A 157 4.18 -7.96 7.74
C GLU A 157 3.02 -8.40 8.67
N PRO A 158 2.63 -7.61 9.69
CA PRO A 158 1.65 -8.05 10.69
C PRO A 158 0.26 -8.45 10.18
N TRP A 159 -0.06 -8.15 8.92
CA TRP A 159 -1.37 -8.45 8.32
C TRP A 159 -1.31 -8.94 6.86
N ALA A 160 -0.16 -8.81 6.18
CA ALA A 160 -0.03 -9.04 4.74
C ALA A 160 -0.54 -10.42 4.30
N ASP A 161 -0.05 -11.49 4.92
CA ASP A 161 -0.43 -12.86 4.59
C ASP A 161 -1.91 -13.14 4.89
N THR A 162 -2.44 -12.56 5.98
CA THR A 162 -3.86 -12.71 6.33
C THR A 162 -4.75 -12.06 5.28
N PHE A 163 -4.43 -10.84 4.85
CA PHE A 163 -5.24 -10.14 3.85
C PHE A 163 -5.19 -10.82 2.49
N ALA A 164 -3.99 -11.18 2.02
CA ALA A 164 -3.83 -11.91 0.76
C ALA A 164 -4.59 -13.25 0.78
N HIS A 165 -4.50 -14.00 1.89
CA HIS A 165 -5.23 -15.24 2.07
C HIS A 165 -6.75 -15.04 2.04
N LEU A 166 -7.28 -14.06 2.77
CA LEU A 166 -8.71 -13.75 2.81
C LEU A 166 -9.27 -13.48 1.41
N LEU A 167 -8.56 -12.69 0.60
CA LEU A 167 -8.98 -12.41 -0.77
C LEU A 167 -8.85 -13.65 -1.67
N SER A 168 -7.77 -14.43 -1.53
CA SER A 168 -7.54 -15.65 -2.31
C SER A 168 -8.60 -16.73 -2.13
N CYS A 169 -9.28 -16.74 -0.97
CA CYS A 169 -10.37 -17.66 -0.67
C CYS A 169 -11.76 -17.15 -1.10
N SER A 170 -11.83 -16.01 -1.79
CA SER A 170 -13.09 -15.49 -2.33
C SER A 170 -13.64 -16.39 -3.44
N ASP A 171 -14.96 -16.53 -3.49
CA ASP A 171 -15.65 -17.18 -4.61
C ASP A 171 -15.64 -16.31 -5.89
N SER A 172 -15.28 -15.01 -5.78
CA SER A 172 -15.09 -14.14 -6.93
C SER A 172 -13.73 -14.42 -7.60
N PRO A 173 -13.70 -14.79 -8.89
CA PRO A 173 -12.44 -15.02 -9.60
C PRO A 173 -11.52 -13.78 -9.64
N TYR A 174 -12.10 -12.58 -9.73
CA TYR A 174 -11.35 -11.33 -9.72
C TYR A 174 -10.67 -11.10 -8.37
N ILE A 175 -11.42 -11.25 -7.26
CA ILE A 175 -10.91 -11.02 -5.92
C ILE A 175 -9.89 -12.11 -5.52
N ALA A 176 -10.15 -13.36 -5.87
CA ALA A 176 -9.22 -14.46 -5.65
C ALA A 176 -7.88 -14.23 -6.36
N LEU A 177 -7.93 -13.77 -7.62
CA LEU A 177 -6.73 -13.42 -8.39
C LEU A 177 -5.97 -12.25 -7.76
N LEU A 178 -6.66 -11.19 -7.34
CA LEU A 178 -6.06 -10.08 -6.62
C LEU A 178 -5.36 -10.55 -5.34
N GLY A 179 -5.99 -11.44 -4.57
CA GLY A 179 -5.40 -12.06 -3.39
C GLY A 179 -4.12 -12.83 -3.69
N SER A 180 -4.10 -13.63 -4.77
CA SER A 180 -2.90 -14.34 -5.22
C SER A 180 -1.78 -13.39 -5.63
N MET A 181 -2.11 -12.34 -6.40
CA MET A 181 -1.12 -11.33 -6.82
C MET A 181 -0.49 -10.60 -5.63
N LEU A 182 -1.29 -10.31 -4.60
CA LEU A 182 -0.77 -9.72 -3.36
C LEU A 182 0.14 -10.69 -2.61
N ALA A 183 -0.22 -11.97 -2.51
CA ALA A 183 0.62 -12.98 -1.89
C ALA A 183 2.00 -13.06 -2.58
N ASP A 184 2.00 -13.12 -3.92
CA ASP A 184 3.21 -13.17 -4.73
C ASP A 184 4.06 -11.91 -4.55
N LEU A 185 3.43 -10.72 -4.57
CA LEU A 185 4.12 -9.44 -4.31
C LEU A 185 4.77 -9.44 -2.92
N PHE A 186 4.02 -9.79 -1.87
CA PHE A 186 4.54 -9.79 -0.50
C PHE A 186 5.67 -10.80 -0.33
N ALA A 187 5.59 -11.97 -0.95
CA ALA A 187 6.68 -12.94 -0.96
C ALA A 187 7.92 -12.38 -1.68
N ALA A 188 7.76 -11.84 -2.89
CA ALA A 188 8.86 -11.30 -3.68
C ALA A 188 9.57 -10.11 -3.02
N VAL A 189 8.80 -9.24 -2.34
CA VAL A 189 9.35 -8.12 -1.56
C VAL A 189 10.13 -8.66 -0.36
N ARG A 190 9.59 -9.60 0.43
CA ARG A 190 10.29 -10.18 1.60
C ARG A 190 11.58 -10.91 1.20
N ASP A 191 11.57 -11.60 0.07
CA ASP A 191 12.75 -12.29 -0.46
C ASP A 191 13.85 -11.32 -0.91
N THR A 192 13.46 -10.11 -1.33
CA THR A 192 14.40 -9.08 -1.82
C THR A 192 14.89 -8.17 -0.70
N ILE A 193 13.99 -7.76 0.19
CA ILE A 193 14.23 -6.89 1.34
C ILE A 193 13.53 -7.51 2.55
N PRO A 194 14.27 -8.27 3.39
CA PRO A 194 13.69 -8.91 4.56
C PRO A 194 13.08 -7.90 5.53
N PRO A 195 11.90 -8.18 6.11
CA PRO A 195 11.29 -7.30 7.10
C PRO A 195 12.16 -7.27 8.35
N LEU A 196 12.37 -6.07 8.90
CA LEU A 196 13.13 -5.84 10.11
C LEU A 196 12.17 -5.61 11.27
N SER A 197 12.47 -6.19 12.42
CA SER A 197 11.76 -5.82 13.65
C SER A 197 11.88 -4.32 13.86
N PRO A 198 10.80 -3.60 14.19
CA PRO A 198 10.89 -2.19 14.49
C PRO A 198 11.95 -2.00 15.58
N PRO A 199 12.85 -1.01 15.45
CA PRO A 199 13.81 -0.74 16.52
C PRO A 199 13.02 -0.55 17.81
N THR A 200 13.47 -1.15 18.91
CA THR A 200 12.89 -0.92 20.23
C THR A 200 13.09 0.57 20.55
N ARG A 201 12.15 1.42 20.10
CA ARG A 201 12.16 2.85 20.40
C ARG A 201 11.93 2.93 21.90
N ALA A 202 13.03 3.04 22.67
CA ALA A 202 12.99 3.28 24.09
C ALA A 202 11.99 4.42 24.32
N GLY A 203 10.97 4.14 25.14
CA GLY A 203 9.76 4.93 25.22
C GLY A 203 10.07 6.42 25.23
N HIS A 204 9.41 7.16 24.34
CA HIS A 204 9.46 8.61 24.39
C HIS A 204 9.05 9.04 25.81
N PRO A 205 9.94 9.67 26.60
CA PRO A 205 9.52 10.28 27.83
C PRO A 205 8.50 11.36 27.46
N ASN A 206 7.43 11.37 28.25
CA ASN A 206 6.28 12.23 28.10
C ASN A 206 6.71 13.67 27.76
N ARG A 207 6.09 14.22 26.71
CA ARG A 207 6.39 15.52 26.12
C ARG A 207 6.28 16.62 27.17
N GLY A 208 7.41 17.10 27.65
CA GLY A 208 7.50 18.19 28.61
C GLY A 208 8.90 18.77 28.60
N GLU A 209 9.18 19.58 27.57
CA GLU A 209 10.01 20.80 27.60
C GLU A 209 10.63 21.08 26.22
N ARG A 210 10.34 22.29 25.74
CA ARG A 210 11.00 22.91 24.60
C ARG A 210 12.45 23.22 24.99
N THR A 211 13.40 22.93 24.12
CA THR A 211 14.44 23.86 23.63
C THR A 211 15.39 23.16 22.67
N GLY A 212 15.77 23.84 21.59
CA GLY A 212 17.10 23.67 21.01
C GLY A 212 17.21 22.92 19.68
N SER A 213 16.96 23.66 18.59
CA SER A 213 17.77 23.71 17.36
C SER A 213 18.75 22.56 17.08
N GLY A 214 18.43 21.76 16.05
CA GLY A 214 19.34 20.79 15.42
C GLY A 214 18.77 20.33 14.08
N SER A 215 18.67 21.25 13.12
CA SER A 215 18.14 21.00 11.78
C SER A 215 19.14 20.19 10.95
N CYS A 216 18.90 18.90 10.78
CA CYS A 216 19.47 18.09 9.70
C CYS A 216 18.35 17.85 8.69
N ALA A 217 18.18 18.80 7.76
CA ALA A 217 17.24 18.66 6.66
C ALA A 217 17.88 17.76 5.59
N MET A 218 17.36 16.54 5.45
CA MET A 218 17.62 15.69 4.29
C MET A 218 16.72 16.22 3.17
N LEU A 219 17.30 16.95 2.22
CA LEU A 219 16.63 17.48 1.04
C LEU A 219 16.48 16.37 0.01
N ILE A 220 15.29 15.78 -0.10
CA ILE A 220 14.88 15.05 -1.30
C ILE A 220 14.40 16.11 -2.30
N ALA A 221 15.05 16.18 -3.47
CA ALA A 221 14.72 17.16 -4.50
C ALA A 221 13.42 16.77 -5.22
N PRO A 222 12.50 17.72 -5.49
CA PRO A 222 11.34 17.45 -6.33
C PRO A 222 11.75 17.27 -7.80
N PRO A 223 11.04 16.43 -8.58
CA PRO A 223 11.36 16.19 -9.98
C PRO A 223 11.16 17.45 -10.83
N GLY A 224 12.15 17.72 -11.68
CA GLY A 224 12.26 18.93 -12.49
C GLY A 224 11.07 19.18 -13.41
N GLY A 225 10.42 20.33 -13.21
CA GLY A 225 9.49 20.92 -14.16
C GLY A 225 10.19 21.27 -15.47
N ARG A 226 9.63 20.77 -16.58
CA ARG A 226 10.01 21.14 -17.93
C ARG A 226 9.79 22.63 -18.13
N GLY A 227 10.80 23.32 -18.67
CA GLY A 227 10.70 24.71 -19.06
C GLY A 227 9.65 24.91 -20.15
N GLU A 228 8.61 25.69 -19.84
CA GLU A 228 7.81 26.38 -20.85
C GLU A 228 8.53 27.67 -21.22
N ASP A 229 9.05 27.70 -22.45
CA ASP A 229 9.66 28.86 -23.09
C ASP A 229 8.54 29.84 -23.49
N ARG A 230 8.29 30.83 -22.63
CA ARG A 230 7.45 32.00 -22.96
C ARG A 230 8.22 32.92 -23.90
N ARG A 231 7.79 33.04 -25.15
CA ARG A 231 8.09 34.21 -25.98
C ARG A 231 7.00 35.26 -25.78
N GLU A 232 7.40 36.38 -25.21
CA GLU A 232 6.66 37.66 -25.19
C GLU A 232 6.87 38.44 -26.51
N PRO A 233 6.06 39.47 -26.77
CA PRO A 233 5.78 40.00 -28.11
C PRO A 233 6.68 41.18 -28.51
N ASP A 234 6.79 41.38 -29.82
CA ASP A 234 6.93 42.68 -30.51
C ASP A 234 6.30 42.56 -31.91
#